data_AF-A0A7S2MNU0-F1
#
_entry.id   AF-A0A7S2MNU0-F1
#
_cell.length_a   1.000
_cell.length_b   1.000
_cell.length_c   1.000
_cell.angle_alpha   90.00
_cell.angle_beta   90.00
_cell.angle_gamma   90.00
#
_symmetry.space_group_name_H-M   'P 1'
#
loop_
_entity.id
_entity.type
_entity.pdbx_description
1 polymer ?
#
loop_
_entity_poly.entity_id
_entity_poly.type
_entity_poly.pdbx_seq_one_letter_code
_entity_poly.pdbx_strand_id
1 'polypeptide(L)'
;RRASMPDLNGKRNAKTRQSGRNSLQDFRDFMRTRFSGAKEAFACIDKDNDRQLDKEELTKVLTELRYPGDVGEVFAGLDADGDGFVTRDEFKQQLKMAVA
;
A
#
# COMPACT_ATOMS: atom_id res chain seq x y z
N ARG A 1 28.09 -5.66 -38.70
CA ARG A 1 27.76 -6.36 -37.43
C ARG A 1 26.39 -5.86 -36.98
N ARG A 2 25.38 -6.73 -37.04
CA ARG A 2 23.96 -6.42 -36.85
C ARG A 2 23.70 -6.29 -35.34
N ALA A 3 23.46 -5.07 -34.85
CA ALA A 3 22.99 -4.87 -33.48
C ALA A 3 21.55 -5.38 -33.39
N SER A 4 21.31 -6.24 -32.41
CA SER A 4 20.09 -7.01 -32.20
C SER A 4 19.07 -6.22 -31.36
N MET A 5 17.88 -6.04 -31.94
CA MET A 5 16.52 -6.16 -31.36
C MET A 5 16.06 -5.33 -30.13
N PRO A 6 14.72 -5.13 -30.01
CA PRO A 6 14.09 -3.90 -29.51
C PRO A 6 13.13 -4.07 -28.29
N ASP A 7 12.70 -2.91 -27.77
CA ASP A 7 11.41 -2.55 -27.14
C ASP A 7 10.90 -3.20 -25.82
N LEU A 8 10.13 -2.37 -25.10
CA LEU A 8 9.20 -2.65 -23.98
C LEU A 8 9.81 -2.88 -22.59
N ASN A 9 9.76 -1.85 -21.74
CA ASN A 9 8.77 -1.79 -20.68
C ASN A 9 9.17 -0.77 -19.61
N GLY A 10 8.31 0.22 -19.43
CA GLY A 10 8.47 1.24 -18.41
C GLY A 10 7.44 2.32 -18.63
N LYS A 11 6.17 1.90 -18.81
CA LYS A 11 5.01 2.77 -18.65
C LYS A 11 5.08 3.32 -17.23
N ARG A 12 5.84 4.40 -17.06
CA ARG A 12 5.70 5.37 -15.99
C ARG A 12 4.32 5.93 -16.23
N ASN A 13 3.33 5.25 -15.65
CA ASN A 13 1.96 5.71 -15.53
C ASN A 13 2.03 6.99 -14.71
N ALA A 14 2.44 8.08 -15.36
CA ALA A 14 2.43 9.43 -14.84
C ALA A 14 0.99 9.93 -14.90
N LYS A 15 0.12 9.25 -14.15
CA LYS A 15 -1.19 9.74 -13.73
C LYS A 15 -1.25 9.67 -12.20
N THR A 16 -0.47 10.54 -11.56
CA THR A 16 -0.87 11.15 -10.29
C THR A 16 -0.56 12.64 -10.39
N ARG A 17 -1.25 13.33 -11.31
CA ARG A 17 -1.41 14.78 -11.27
C ARG A 17 -2.58 15.08 -10.32
N GLN A 18 -2.33 15.02 -9.02
CA GLN A 18 -3.21 15.55 -7.97
C GLN A 18 -2.31 15.63 -6.72
N SER A 19 -1.66 16.75 -6.42
CA SER A 19 -2.22 18.00 -5.91
C SER A 19 -3.16 17.73 -4.73
N GLY A 20 -2.57 17.79 -3.54
CA GLY A 20 -3.16 17.44 -2.25
C GLY A 20 -2.22 16.47 -1.54
N ARG A 21 -1.59 16.88 -0.44
CA ARG A 21 -0.92 15.91 0.45
C ARG A 21 -2.03 14.98 0.97
N ASN A 22 -2.16 13.77 0.44
CA ASN A 22 -3.17 12.82 0.89
C ASN A 22 -2.62 12.01 2.07
N SER A 23 -3.41 11.83 3.13
CA SER A 23 -3.09 11.02 4.33
C SER A 23 -2.56 9.61 4.01
N LEU A 24 -2.97 9.06 2.86
CA LEU A 24 -2.41 7.82 2.30
C LEU A 24 -0.93 7.85 2.00
N GLN A 25 -0.41 8.97 1.48
CA GLN A 25 1.02 9.05 1.12
C GLN A 25 1.89 9.02 2.37
N ASP A 26 1.45 9.69 3.43
CA ASP A 26 2.10 9.64 4.73
C ASP A 26 2.09 8.22 5.31
N PHE A 27 0.94 7.54 5.25
CA PHE A 27 0.86 6.13 5.62
C PHE A 27 1.77 5.23 4.78
N ARG A 28 1.85 5.43 3.46
CA ARG A 28 2.71 4.61 2.59
C ARG A 28 4.19 4.78 2.94
N ASP A 29 4.60 6.00 3.24
CA ASP A 29 5.97 6.31 3.65
C ASP A 29 6.28 5.73 5.03
N PHE A 30 5.33 5.87 5.97
CA PHE A 30 5.39 5.28 7.30
C PHE A 30 5.56 3.76 7.22
N MET A 31 4.75 3.10 6.41
CA MET A 31 4.80 1.65 6.20
C MET A 31 6.10 1.19 5.55
N ARG A 32 6.63 1.95 4.59
CA ARG A 32 7.93 1.67 3.96
C ARG A 32 9.10 1.86 4.91
N THR A 33 8.98 2.80 5.84
CA THR A 33 9.99 3.04 6.87
C THR A 33 9.95 1.95 7.95
N ARG A 34 8.74 1.49 8.29
CA ARG A 34 8.56 0.50 9.36
C ARG A 34 8.76 -0.94 8.91
N PHE A 35 8.48 -1.23 7.63
CA PHE A 35 8.53 -2.55 7.03
C PHE A 35 9.27 -2.52 5.69
N SER A 36 10.12 -3.52 5.46
CA SER A 36 10.92 -3.64 4.22
C SER A 36 10.10 -4.11 3.01
N GLY A 37 8.92 -4.69 3.24
CA GLY A 37 8.11 -5.31 2.18
C GLY A 37 6.62 -5.30 2.48
N ALA A 38 5.80 -5.25 1.42
CA ALA A 38 4.34 -5.33 1.54
C ALA A 38 3.90 -6.65 2.18
N LYS A 39 4.61 -7.76 1.94
CA LYS A 39 4.33 -9.05 2.58
C LYS A 39 4.59 -9.02 4.08
N GLU A 40 5.70 -8.43 4.53
CA GLU A 40 6.04 -8.32 5.95
C GLU A 40 5.08 -7.38 6.67
N ALA A 41 4.79 -6.22 6.06
CA ALA A 41 3.81 -5.29 6.57
C ALA A 41 2.43 -5.95 6.70
N PHE A 42 1.97 -6.66 5.66
CA PHE A 42 0.69 -7.34 5.69
C PHE A 42 0.65 -8.42 6.77
N ALA A 43 1.67 -9.29 6.85
CA ALA A 43 1.74 -10.34 7.86
C ALA A 43 1.87 -9.81 9.31
N CYS A 44 2.37 -8.59 9.49
CA CYS A 44 2.44 -7.95 10.80
C CYS A 44 1.10 -7.32 11.21
N ILE A 45 0.31 -6.86 10.24
CA ILE A 45 -1.01 -6.26 10.50
C ILE A 45 -2.07 -7.35 10.63
N ASP A 46 -2.07 -8.32 9.70
CA ASP A 46 -2.99 -9.44 9.61
C ASP A 46 -2.69 -10.43 10.74
N LYS A 47 -3.43 -10.32 11.85
CA LYS A 47 -3.25 -11.16 13.03
C LYS A 47 -3.99 -12.48 12.87
N ASP A 48 -5.13 -12.48 12.20
CA ASP A 48 -5.96 -13.68 12.03
C ASP A 48 -5.50 -14.57 10.87
N ASN A 49 -4.56 -14.09 10.04
CA ASN A 49 -4.07 -14.72 8.81
C ASN A 49 -5.17 -15.02 7.78
N ASP A 50 -6.25 -14.24 7.81
CA ASP A 50 -7.37 -14.35 6.87
C ASP A 50 -7.02 -13.82 5.46
N ARG A 51 -5.84 -13.22 5.30
CA ARG A 51 -5.33 -12.63 4.05
C ARG A 51 -6.10 -11.38 3.60
N GLN A 52 -6.90 -10.83 4.49
CA GLN A 52 -7.68 -9.62 4.33
C GLN A 52 -7.41 -8.76 5.55
N LEU A 53 -7.30 -7.44 5.35
CA LEU A 53 -7.14 -6.49 6.43
C LEU A 53 -8.43 -5.73 6.61
N ASP A 54 -9.13 -6.00 7.70
CA ASP A 54 -10.28 -5.20 8.07
C ASP A 54 -9.86 -3.89 8.77
N LYS A 55 -10.81 -2.98 8.90
CA LYS A 55 -10.60 -1.68 9.52
C LYS A 55 -10.17 -1.79 10.99
N GLU A 56 -10.64 -2.78 11.73
CA GLU A 56 -10.31 -2.98 13.14
C GLU A 56 -8.87 -3.48 13.31
N GLU A 57 -8.43 -4.43 12.48
CA GLU A 57 -7.04 -4.91 12.42
C GLU A 57 -6.08 -3.79 12.07
N LEU A 58 -6.39 -3.03 11.01
CA LEU A 58 -5.58 -1.89 10.61
C LEU A 58 -5.50 -0.86 11.74
N THR A 59 -6.62 -0.57 12.42
CA THR A 59 -6.67 0.38 13.53
C THR A 59 -5.86 -0.08 14.73
N LYS A 60 -5.95 -1.35 15.11
CA LYS A 60 -5.15 -1.92 16.20
C LYS A 60 -3.67 -1.77 15.92
N VAL A 61 -3.23 -2.13 14.72
CA VAL A 61 -1.81 -2.12 14.38
C VAL A 61 -1.30 -0.69 14.21
N LEU A 62 -2.08 0.21 13.60
CA LEU A 62 -1.69 1.62 13.51
C LEU A 62 -1.60 2.30 14.88
N THR A 63 -2.45 1.90 15.83
CA THR A 63 -2.36 2.34 17.23
C THR A 63 -1.09 1.80 17.91
N GLU A 64 -0.74 0.54 17.65
CA GLU A 64 0.47 -0.11 18.15
C GLU A 64 1.73 0.55 17.57
N LEU A 65 1.68 0.91 16.29
CA LEU A 65 2.74 1.63 15.58
C LEU A 65 2.78 3.13 15.89
N ARG A 66 1.84 3.64 16.71
CA ARG A 66 1.73 5.08 17.07
C ARG A 66 1.61 5.99 15.84
N TYR A 67 0.86 5.57 14.85
CA TYR A 67 0.61 6.38 13.66
C TYR A 67 -0.20 7.63 14.04
N PRO A 68 0.27 8.84 13.67
CA PRO A 68 -0.38 10.10 14.07
C PRO A 68 -1.56 10.52 13.18
N GLY A 69 -1.84 9.78 12.09
CA GLY A 69 -2.91 10.10 11.15
C GLY A 69 -4.20 9.30 11.37
N ASP A 70 -5.22 9.67 10.61
CA ASP A 70 -6.55 9.08 10.73
C ASP A 70 -6.63 7.73 10.01
N VAL A 71 -6.79 6.66 10.79
CA VAL A 71 -6.87 5.30 10.23
C VAL A 71 -8.06 5.16 9.29
N GLY A 72 -9.17 5.86 9.55
CA GLY A 72 -10.34 5.82 8.66
C GLY A 72 -10.05 6.36 7.26
N GLU A 73 -9.38 7.51 7.16
CA GLU A 73 -8.98 8.08 5.87
C GLU A 73 -7.92 7.24 5.16
N VAL A 74 -6.96 6.70 5.93
CA VAL A 74 -5.95 5.81 5.39
C VAL A 74 -6.61 4.54 4.86
N PHE A 75 -7.51 3.93 5.64
CA PHE A 75 -8.23 2.73 5.24
C PHE A 75 -9.04 2.96 3.98
N ALA A 76 -9.87 4.01 3.95
CA ALA A 76 -10.69 4.36 2.78
C ALA A 76 -9.86 4.68 1.53
N GLY A 77 -8.60 5.03 1.71
CA GLY A 77 -7.69 5.24 0.60
C GLY A 77 -6.92 3.99 0.15
N LEU A 78 -6.77 2.99 1.04
CA LEU A 78 -6.19 1.69 0.72
C LEU A 78 -7.24 0.77 0.09
N ASP A 79 -8.46 0.84 0.61
CA ASP A 79 -9.64 0.16 0.11
C ASP A 79 -10.12 0.86 -1.17
N ALA A 80 -9.70 0.33 -2.31
CA ALA A 80 -10.05 0.91 -3.61
C ALA A 80 -11.40 0.42 -4.12
N ASP A 81 -11.80 -0.79 -3.71
CA ASP A 81 -13.07 -1.41 -4.08
C ASP A 81 -14.23 -0.94 -3.16
N GLY A 82 -13.90 -0.49 -1.95
CA GLY A 82 -14.87 -0.02 -0.95
C GLY A 82 -15.57 -1.16 -0.22
N ASP A 83 -14.99 -2.37 -0.21
CA ASP A 83 -15.59 -3.56 0.39
C ASP A 83 -15.43 -3.60 1.92
N GLY A 84 -14.65 -2.67 2.50
CA GLY A 84 -14.37 -2.65 3.93
C GLY A 84 -13.25 -3.61 4.34
N PHE A 85 -12.58 -4.21 3.35
CA PHE A 85 -11.44 -5.11 3.52
C PHE A 85 -10.33 -4.75 2.53
N VAL A 86 -9.09 -4.69 2.99
CA VAL A 86 -7.93 -4.48 2.13
C VAL A 86 -7.25 -5.81 1.87
N THR A 87 -7.33 -6.31 0.65
CA THR A 87 -6.66 -7.55 0.27
C THR A 87 -5.15 -7.36 0.10
N ARG A 88 -4.38 -8.45 0.12
CA ARG A 88 -2.91 -8.42 -0.13
C ARG A 88 -2.55 -7.74 -1.43
N ASP A 89 -3.37 -7.92 -2.46
CA ASP A 89 -3.12 -7.38 -3.79
C ASP A 89 -3.34 -5.86 -3.82
N GLU A 90 -4.46 -5.40 -3.26
CA GLU A 90 -4.76 -3.99 -3.09
C GLU A 90 -3.71 -3.29 -2.23
N PHE A 91 -3.36 -3.88 -1.09
CA PHE A 91 -2.34 -3.35 -0.21
C PHE A 91 -0.99 -3.16 -0.92
N LYS A 92 -0.57 -4.14 -1.73
CA LYS A 92 0.67 -4.07 -2.51
C LYS A 92 0.60 -3.02 -3.62
N GLN A 93 -0.53 -2.96 -4.35
CA GLN A 93 -0.77 -1.96 -5.38
C GLN A 93 -0.78 -0.54 -4.81
N GLN A 94 -1.45 -0.36 -3.68
CA GLN A 94 -1.55 0.93 -3.00
C GLN A 94 -0.20 1.35 -2.42
N LEU A 95 0.53 0.49 -1.73
CA LEU A 95 1.89 0.82 -1.25
C LEU A 95 2.90 1.06 -2.38
N LYS A 96 2.50 0.85 -3.65
CA LYS A 96 3.36 0.92 -4.84
C LYS A 96 4.67 0.17 -4.62
N MET A 97 4.63 -0.91 -3.85
CA MET A 97 5.77 -1.82 -3.68
C MET A 97 5.76 -2.76 -4.89
N ALA A 98 6.14 -2.17 -6.03
CA ALA A 98 6.43 -2.93 -7.22
C ALA A 98 7.66 -3.79 -6.94
N VAL A 99 7.47 -5.10 -6.90
CA VAL A 99 8.56 -6.05 -7.14
C VAL A 99 9.01 -5.78 -8.57
N ALA A 100 10.27 -5.36 -8.72
CA ALA A 100 10.97 -5.37 -9.99
C ALA A 100 11.29 -6.81 -10.39
#